data_AF-A0AB39BJZ6-F1
#
_entry.id   AF-A0AB39BJZ6-F1
#
_cell.length_a   1.000
_cell.length_b   1.000
_cell.length_c   1.000
_cell.angle_alpha   90.00
_cell.angle_beta   90.00
_cell.angle_gamma   90.00
#
_symmetry.space_group_name_H-M   'P 1'
#
loop_
_entity.id
_entity.type
_entity.pdbx_description
1 polymer ?
#
loop_
_entity_poly.entity_id
_entity_poly.type
_entity_poly.pdbx_seq_one_letter_code
_entity_poly.pdbx_strand_id
1 'polypeptide(L)'
;MNTMKLISNGETYTVARLDSGVYQVLCGERFLGFVERAGSIYVALSGTRYDRAVEAGQALSLGKAAALLRAPFESTVPTELLSAA
;
A
#
# COMPACT_ATOMS: atom_id res chain seq x y z
N MET A 1 -10.53 4.27 17.31
CA MET A 1 -9.98 4.21 15.94
C MET A 1 -10.95 3.43 15.07
N ASN A 2 -11.50 4.03 14.02
CA ASN A 2 -12.49 3.36 13.17
C ASN A 2 -11.78 2.47 12.16
N THR A 3 -12.11 1.18 12.19
CA THR A 3 -11.65 0.17 11.24
C THR A 3 -12.77 -0.18 10.26
N MET A 4 -12.39 -0.39 9.01
CA MET A 4 -13.28 -0.93 7.97
C MET A 4 -12.66 -2.19 7.37
N LYS A 5 -13.50 -3.12 6.93
CA LYS A 5 -13.06 -4.26 6.13
C LYS A 5 -13.31 -3.97 4.66
N LEU A 6 -12.34 -4.29 3.82
CA LEU A 6 -12.44 -4.18 2.36
C LEU A 6 -11.95 -5.45 1.70
N ILE A 7 -12.63 -5.83 0.62
CA ILE A 7 -12.29 -7.01 -0.17
C ILE A 7 -11.67 -6.55 -1.48
N SER A 8 -10.48 -7.05 -1.81
CA SER A 8 -9.81 -6.78 -3.08
C SER A 8 -8.96 -7.97 -3.49
N ASN A 9 -9.00 -8.34 -4.78
CA ASN A 9 -8.29 -9.50 -5.32
C ASN A 9 -8.55 -10.80 -4.54
N GLY A 10 -9.77 -10.98 -4.03
CA GLY A 10 -10.15 -12.16 -3.23
C GLY A 10 -9.70 -12.14 -1.77
N GLU A 11 -8.94 -11.12 -1.35
CA GLU A 11 -8.41 -10.99 0.01
C GLU A 11 -9.21 -9.98 0.84
N THR A 12 -9.27 -10.21 2.15
CA THR A 12 -9.89 -9.27 3.10
C THR A 12 -8.82 -8.47 3.84
N TYR A 13 -8.89 -7.16 3.70
CA TYR A 13 -8.03 -6.21 4.38
C TYR A 13 -8.79 -5.52 5.50
N THR A 14 -8.14 -5.38 6.65
CA THR A 14 -8.59 -4.51 7.73
C THR A 14 -7.86 -3.19 7.61
N VAL A 15 -8.61 -2.10 7.51
CA VAL A 15 -8.05 -0.77 7.29
C VAL A 15 -8.48 0.16 8.42
N ALA A 16 -7.50 0.70 9.14
CA ALA A 16 -7.70 1.62 10.24
C ALA A 16 -7.33 3.04 9.82
N ARG A 17 -8.23 4.00 9.99
CA ARG A 17 -7.90 5.42 9.73
C ARG A 17 -7.01 5.96 10.84
N LEU A 18 -5.82 6.43 10.49
CA LEU A 18 -4.87 7.06 11.41
C LEU A 18 -5.05 8.57 11.47
N ASP A 19 -5.26 9.19 10.31
CA ASP A 19 -5.44 10.65 10.17
C ASP A 19 -6.33 10.98 8.96
N SER A 20 -6.43 12.25 8.58
CA SER A 20 -7.15 12.71 7.42
C SER A 20 -6.51 12.21 6.13
N GLY A 21 -7.08 11.13 5.59
CA GLY A 21 -6.62 10.51 4.34
C GLY A 21 -5.53 9.46 4.54
N VAL A 22 -5.05 9.23 5.77
CA VAL A 22 -4.02 8.22 6.07
C VAL A 22 -4.65 6.99 6.72
N TYR A 23 -4.34 5.83 6.16
CA TYR A 23 -4.90 4.55 6.54
C TYR A 23 -3.81 3.51 6.80
N GLN A 24 -3.88 2.80 7.91
CA GLN A 24 -3.07 1.62 8.19
C GLN A 24 -3.75 0.38 7.62
N VAL A 25 -2.99 -0.50 6.95
CA VAL A 25 -3.54 -1.69 6.28
C VAL A 25 -2.99 -2.97 6.90
N LEU A 26 -3.90 -3.89 7.21
CA LEU A 26 -3.60 -5.25 7.66
C LEU A 26 -4.31 -6.27 6.74
N CYS A 27 -3.70 -7.44 6.57
CA CYS A 27 -4.32 -8.62 5.98
C CYS A 27 -4.26 -9.76 7.01
N GLY A 28 -5.40 -10.15 7.55
CA GLY A 28 -5.44 -10.90 8.82
C GLY A 28 -4.79 -10.08 9.93
N GLU A 29 -3.81 -10.67 10.63
CA GLU A 29 -3.01 -10.02 11.68
C GLU A 29 -1.74 -9.35 11.13
N ARG A 30 -1.41 -9.56 9.85
CA ARG A 30 -0.18 -9.04 9.25
C ARG A 30 -0.36 -7.59 8.83
N PHE A 31 0.44 -6.71 9.43
CA PHE A 31 0.61 -5.35 8.95
C PHE A 31 1.31 -5.32 7.58
N LEU A 32 0.74 -4.58 6.62
CA LEU A 32 1.26 -4.49 5.25
C LEU A 32 1.87 -3.13 4.91
N GLY A 33 1.41 -2.05 5.54
CA GLY A 33 1.84 -0.69 5.22
C GLY A 33 0.72 0.31 5.39
N PHE A 34 0.83 1.42 4.68
CA PHE A 34 -0.12 2.53 4.75
C PHE A 34 -0.74 2.79 3.38
N VAL A 35 -1.90 3.44 3.38
CA VAL A 35 -2.46 4.07 2.20
C VAL A 35 -2.73 5.53 2.52
N GLU A 36 -2.25 6.44 1.68
CA GLU A 36 -2.53 7.87 1.77
C GLU A 36 -3.44 8.31 0.61
N ARG A 37 -4.46 9.11 0.89
CA ARG A 37 -5.29 9.73 -0.13
C ARG A 37 -4.65 11.05 -0.57
N ALA A 38 -4.14 11.08 -1.80
CA ALA A 38 -3.63 12.29 -2.44
C ALA A 38 -4.64 12.76 -3.49
N GLY A 39 -5.54 13.68 -3.10
CA GLY A 39 -6.60 14.17 -4.00
C GLY A 39 -7.60 13.07 -4.41
N SER A 40 -7.59 12.71 -5.69
CA SER A 40 -8.47 11.68 -6.27
C SER A 40 -7.88 10.28 -6.28
N ILE A 41 -6.60 10.12 -5.92
CA ILE A 41 -5.90 8.84 -5.90
C ILE A 41 -5.61 8.38 -4.47
N TYR A 42 -5.34 7.09 -4.34
CA TYR A 42 -4.85 6.43 -3.13
C TYR A 42 -3.46 5.86 -3.43
N VAL A 43 -2.46 6.28 -2.66
CA VAL A 43 -1.06 5.87 -2.77
C VAL A 43 -0.79 4.79 -1.74
N ALA A 44 -0.33 3.62 -2.18
CA ALA A 44 0.12 2.54 -1.32
C ALA A 44 1.57 2.81 -0.89
N LEU A 45 1.82 2.82 0.41
CA LEU A 45 3.12 3.12 1.02
C LEU A 45 3.61 1.92 1.83
N SER A 46 4.68 1.28 1.36
CA SER A 46 5.31 0.12 2.01
C SER A 46 6.36 0.57 3.02
N GLY A 47 6.22 0.11 4.26
CA GLY A 47 7.16 0.43 5.34
C GLY A 47 6.51 0.28 6.71
N THR A 48 7.32 0.10 7.75
CA THR A 48 6.86 -0.03 9.14
C THR A 48 6.53 1.30 9.81
N ARG A 49 6.98 2.41 9.21
CA ARG A 49 6.72 3.77 9.68
C ARG A 49 6.28 4.64 8.53
N TYR A 50 5.20 5.38 8.71
CA TYR A 50 4.59 6.21 7.67
C TYR A 50 5.57 7.26 7.10
N ASP A 51 6.31 7.94 7.98
CA ASP A 51 7.30 8.96 7.63
C ASP A 51 8.52 8.44 6.85
N ARG A 52 8.64 7.11 6.72
CA ARG A 52 9.74 6.43 6.01
C ARG A 52 9.24 5.40 5.00
N ALA A 53 7.93 5.31 4.80
CA ALA A 53 7.34 4.36 3.88
C ALA A 53 7.56 4.83 2.43
N VAL A 54 7.82 3.89 1.53
CA VAL A 54 8.08 4.16 0.13
C VAL A 54 6.85 3.82 -0.70
N GLU A 55 6.55 4.63 -1.70
CA GLU A 55 5.46 4.34 -2.65
C GLU A 55 5.69 2.97 -3.30
N ALA A 56 4.71 2.09 -3.12
CA ALA A 56 4.60 0.79 -3.77
C ALA A 56 3.65 0.82 -4.97
N GLY A 57 2.91 1.91 -5.15
CA GLY A 57 2.03 2.17 -6.29
C GLY A 57 0.82 3.00 -5.92
N GLN A 58 -0.10 3.19 -6.87
CA GLN A 58 -1.28 4.02 -6.69
C GLN A 58 -2.51 3.44 -7.38
N ALA A 59 -3.70 3.77 -6.87
CA ALA A 59 -4.96 3.33 -7.42
C ALA A 59 -6.09 4.35 -7.17
N LEU A 60 -7.18 4.22 -7.94
CA LEU A 60 -8.38 5.06 -7.78
C LEU A 60 -9.30 4.62 -6.63
N SER A 61 -8.97 3.53 -5.95
CA SER A 61 -9.74 3.06 -4.79
C SER A 61 -8.83 2.55 -3.67
N LEU A 62 -9.27 2.77 -2.44
CA LEU A 62 -8.60 2.28 -1.23
C LEU A 62 -8.40 0.76 -1.26
N GLY A 63 -9.41 0.01 -1.75
CA GLY A 63 -9.35 -1.43 -2.00
C GLY A 63 -8.15 -1.85 -2.83
N LYS A 64 -8.02 -1.24 -4.00
CA LYS A 64 -6.94 -1.57 -4.94
C LYS A 64 -5.58 -1.11 -4.41
N ALA A 65 -5.50 0.06 -3.78
CA ALA A 65 -4.26 0.52 -3.16
C ALA A 65 -3.79 -0.41 -2.03
N ALA A 66 -4.71 -0.90 -1.18
CA ALA A 66 -4.38 -1.87 -0.15
C ALA A 66 -3.82 -3.18 -0.75
N ALA A 67 -4.36 -3.64 -1.88
CA ALA A 67 -3.87 -4.83 -2.57
C ALA A 67 -2.45 -4.65 -3.15
N LEU A 68 -2.05 -3.42 -3.53
CA LEU A 68 -0.70 -3.14 -4.02
C LEU A 68 0.37 -3.38 -2.93
N LEU A 69 0.03 -3.24 -1.64
CA LEU A 69 0.94 -3.53 -0.53
C LEU A 69 1.29 -5.03 -0.38
N ARG A 70 0.63 -5.91 -1.14
CA ARG A 70 0.97 -7.34 -1.20
C ARG A 70 2.04 -7.66 -2.24
N ALA A 71 2.21 -6.82 -3.25
CA ALA A 71 3.24 -7.04 -4.25
C ALA A 71 4.61 -6.96 -3.55
N PRO A 72 5.53 -7.92 -3.80
CA PRO A 72 6.92 -7.68 -3.46
C PRO A 72 7.34 -6.38 -4.14
N PHE A 73 8.09 -5.55 -3.43
CA PHE A 73 8.67 -4.34 -3.98
C PHE A 73 9.56 -4.78 -5.15
N GLU A 74 9.05 -4.78 -6.38
CA GLU A 74 9.89 -4.95 -7.55
C GLU A 74 10.77 -3.71 -7.57
N SER A 75 12.03 -3.85 -7.13
CA SER A 75 13.02 -2.86 -7.51
C SER A 75 13.08 -2.93 -9.02
N THR A 76 12.40 -2.02 -9.71
CA THR A 76 12.58 -1.85 -11.14
C THR A 76 13.96 -1.25 -11.33
N VAL A 77 15.00 -2.08 -11.21
CA VAL A 77 16.25 -1.87 -11.91
C VAL A 77 15.94 -2.31 -13.34
N PRO A 78 15.92 -1.40 -14.33
CA PRO A 78 15.77 -1.80 -15.71
C PRO A 78 16.81 -2.89 -16.04
N THR A 79 16.36 -4.03 -16.56
CA THR A 79 17.24 -5.15 -16.94
C THR A 79 18.36 -4.72 -17.90
N GLU A 80 18.13 -3.62 -18.64
CA GLU A 80 19.11 -2.94 -19.50
C GLU A 80 20.38 -2.45 -18.78
N LEU A 81 20.35 -2.29 -17.45
CA LEU A 81 21.49 -1.85 -16.63
C LEU A 81 22.27 -3.01 -15.99
N LEU A 82 21.79 -4.25 -16.09
CA LEU A 82 22.43 -5.43 -15.49
C LEU A 82 23.39 -6.15 -16.46
N SER A 83 23.50 -5.72 -17.72
CA SER A 83 24.39 -6.30 -18.73
C SER A 83 25.69 -5.54 -18.98
N ALA A 84 25.98 -4.50 -18.18
CA ALA A 84 27.15 -3.62 -18.38
C ALA A 84 28.27 -3.78 -17.33
N ALA A 85 28.31 -4.90 -16.59
CA ALA A 85 29.35 -5.19 -15.59
C ALA A 85 30.22 -6.39 -16.01
#